data_AF-A0AAW5HW74-F1
#
_entry.id   AF-A0AAW5HW74-F1
#
_cell.length_a   1.000
_cell.length_b   1.000
_cell.length_c   1.000
_cell.angle_alpha   90.00
_cell.angle_beta   90.00
_cell.angle_gamma   90.00
#
_symmetry.space_group_name_H-M   'P 1'
#
loop_
_entity.id
_entity.type
_entity.pdbx_description
1 polymer ?
#
loop_
_entity_poly.entity_id
_entity_poly.type
_entity_poly.pdbx_seq_one_letter_code
_entity_poly.pdbx_strand_id
1 'polypeptide(L)'
;MLSLFSGLSLWQLIAMGIDYAIKFVMIGVVPSNRKPSSANAWLLLILLLPFVGLPLYLLMGSKYVSQRRHRIQKEANAVLNDVYSDIPDIPAGQQANPEVTSMITLNRTLTGFPAVHGSAVAMWADYEKTMVRIAELVDKAEEYVDIEIYAVAWDNTTAIVFEALERAVARGVHVRLLFDHIGSMKYPGFRALKRRLTKAGIHWHLMLPLSLLKGRFRRPDLRNHRKLILIDGHTAMMGSMNLIDRTYLTRQHRAAGRQWVDAFVELQGPIVTSIEALFAVDWYSESGEPIELTAPLDLGAPADANLVQLIPSGPGYQAEPNLRMFNTLIHHAKEHLVLCSPYFVPEDSLLEAITTACYRGVRVDLLVGQKADQFMVQHAQSSYYQQLLEAGVHIWEFPAPYVLHTKFLLVDPTSKEPGAAVGVLGSSNMDIRSFSLNYESSLLICDGPLLRNLNHLADTYLSVTRELTLERWNTRPWYRRYIDNVMKLTSALQ
;
A
#
# COMPACT_ATOMS: atom_id res chain seq x y z
N MET A 1 36.58 -16.86 40.53
CA MET A 1 35.29 -16.93 39.81
C MET A 1 34.17 -17.66 40.56
N LEU A 2 34.46 -18.62 41.45
CA LEU A 2 33.43 -19.38 42.21
C LEU A 2 32.72 -18.61 43.35
N SER A 3 33.22 -17.43 43.76
CA SER A 3 32.63 -16.65 44.87
C SER A 3 31.51 -15.67 44.47
N LEU A 4 31.25 -15.51 43.17
CA LEU A 4 30.21 -14.58 42.67
C LEU A 4 28.81 -15.20 42.70
N PHE A 5 28.71 -16.52 42.79
CA PHE A 5 27.46 -17.26 42.65
C PHE A 5 27.07 -18.08 43.89
N SER A 6 27.87 -17.98 44.97
CA SER A 6 27.72 -18.78 46.20
C SER A 6 26.45 -18.49 47.02
N GLY A 7 25.67 -17.46 46.64
CA GLY A 7 24.40 -17.10 47.29
C GLY A 7 23.15 -17.34 46.43
N LEU A 8 23.29 -17.89 45.22
CA LEU A 8 22.16 -18.13 44.32
C LEU A 8 21.70 -19.59 44.40
N SER A 9 20.39 -19.75 44.51
CA SER A 9 19.74 -21.05 44.35
C SER A 9 19.85 -21.56 42.91
N LEU A 10 19.74 -22.88 42.73
CA LEU A 10 19.87 -23.53 41.42
C LEU A 10 18.93 -22.94 40.36
N TRP A 11 17.69 -22.60 40.72
CA TRP A 11 16.74 -22.02 39.76
C TRP A 11 17.17 -20.62 39.28
N GLN A 12 17.82 -19.82 40.14
CA GLN A 12 18.33 -18.49 39.76
C GLN A 12 19.49 -18.62 38.78
N LEU A 13 20.37 -19.59 38.99
CA LEU A 13 21.46 -19.88 38.06
C LEU A 13 20.93 -20.36 36.70
N ILE A 14 19.91 -21.22 36.70
CA ILE A 14 19.24 -21.67 35.48
C ILE A 14 18.56 -20.50 34.77
N ALA A 15 17.79 -19.67 35.49
CA ALA A 15 17.10 -18.51 34.92
C ALA A 15 18.09 -17.51 34.30
N MET A 16 19.19 -17.23 35.00
CA MET A 16 20.27 -16.38 34.49
C MET A 16 20.97 -17.00 33.28
N GLY A 17 21.23 -18.31 33.29
CA GLY A 17 21.76 -19.03 32.13
C GLY A 17 20.86 -18.94 30.90
N ILE A 18 19.54 -19.13 31.08
CA ILE A 18 18.54 -18.98 30.01
C ILE A 18 18.52 -17.53 29.50
N ASP A 19 18.50 -16.55 30.38
CA ASP A 19 18.50 -15.12 30.03
C ASP A 19 19.70 -14.75 29.15
N TYR A 20 20.93 -15.08 29.57
CA TYR A 20 22.13 -14.81 28.79
C TYR A 20 22.20 -15.62 27.49
N ALA A 21 21.74 -16.88 27.50
CA ALA A 21 21.68 -17.69 26.29
C ALA A 21 20.75 -17.07 25.25
N ILE A 22 19.55 -16.63 25.65
CA ILE A 22 18.62 -15.91 24.76
C ILE A 22 19.32 -14.68 24.19
N LYS A 23 19.91 -13.82 25.02
CA LYS A 23 20.58 -12.60 24.56
C LYS A 23 21.69 -12.89 23.55
N PHE A 24 22.56 -13.85 23.85
CA PHE A 24 23.67 -14.23 22.98
C PHE A 24 23.19 -14.78 21.62
N VAL A 25 22.20 -15.69 21.64
CA VAL A 25 21.62 -16.25 20.41
C VAL A 25 20.93 -15.15 19.60
N MET A 26 20.15 -14.28 20.24
CA MET A 26 19.39 -13.25 19.53
C MET A 26 20.28 -12.18 18.89
N ILE A 27 21.48 -11.90 19.42
CA ILE A 27 22.48 -11.02 18.76
C ILE A 27 22.88 -11.57 17.38
N GLY A 28 23.03 -12.89 17.23
CA GLY A 28 23.33 -13.50 15.93
C GLY A 28 22.10 -13.66 15.02
N VAL A 29 20.91 -13.84 15.61
CA VAL A 29 19.67 -14.15 14.87
C VAL A 29 18.93 -12.90 14.39
N VAL A 30 18.76 -11.89 15.25
CA VAL A 30 17.92 -10.71 14.94
C VAL A 30 18.43 -9.91 13.75
N PRO A 31 19.74 -9.58 13.61
CA PRO A 31 20.21 -8.72 12.52
C PRO A 31 20.08 -9.30 11.11
N SER A 32 19.96 -10.63 10.98
CA SER A 32 19.92 -11.29 9.69
C SER A 32 18.79 -10.74 8.80
N ASN A 33 19.12 -10.26 7.60
CA ASN A 33 18.25 -9.63 6.59
C ASN A 33 17.21 -8.66 7.18
N ARG A 34 17.62 -7.83 8.15
CA ARG A 34 16.82 -6.73 8.69
C ARG A 34 17.58 -5.43 8.53
N LYS A 35 16.85 -4.32 8.36
CA LYS A 35 17.44 -2.99 8.43
C LYS A 35 18.06 -2.79 9.82
N PRO A 36 19.24 -2.14 9.94
CA PRO A 36 19.92 -1.96 11.23
C PRO A 36 19.04 -1.32 12.30
N SER A 37 18.20 -0.36 11.94
CA SER A 37 17.25 0.30 12.84
C SER A 37 16.25 -0.69 13.46
N SER A 38 15.59 -1.50 12.63
CA SER A 38 14.65 -2.55 13.09
C SER A 38 15.36 -3.63 13.91
N ALA A 39 16.54 -4.06 13.48
CA ALA A 39 17.33 -5.04 14.22
C ALA A 39 17.71 -4.53 15.63
N ASN A 40 18.18 -3.28 15.72
CA ASN A 40 18.53 -2.66 16.98
C ASN A 40 17.33 -2.48 17.91
N ALA A 41 16.15 -2.12 17.37
CA ALA A 41 14.92 -1.99 18.17
C ALA A 41 14.52 -3.34 18.80
N TRP A 42 14.54 -4.42 18.00
CA TRP A 42 14.25 -5.77 18.51
C TRP A 42 15.30 -6.27 19.49
N LEU A 43 16.59 -6.04 19.21
CA LEU A 43 17.67 -6.38 20.13
C LEU A 43 17.51 -5.65 21.46
N LEU A 44 17.28 -4.34 21.44
CA LEU A 44 17.10 -3.54 22.66
C LEU A 44 15.93 -4.07 23.49
N LEU A 45 14.79 -4.39 22.86
CA LEU A 45 13.64 -4.97 23.54
C LEU A 45 13.96 -6.34 24.18
N ILE A 46 14.67 -7.22 23.46
CA ILE A 46 15.05 -8.55 23.95
C ILE A 46 16.13 -8.45 25.03
N LEU A 47 17.09 -7.55 24.90
CA LEU A 47 18.18 -7.38 25.87
C LEU A 47 17.67 -6.82 27.20
N LEU A 48 16.71 -5.90 27.16
CA LEU A 48 16.11 -5.30 28.36
C LEU A 48 15.02 -6.16 28.97
N LEU A 49 14.17 -6.78 28.15
CA LEU A 49 12.98 -7.52 28.57
C LEU A 49 12.88 -8.86 27.83
N PRO A 50 13.79 -9.83 28.00
CA PRO A 50 13.87 -11.02 27.15
C PRO A 50 12.60 -11.88 27.18
N PHE A 51 11.95 -12.01 28.35
CA PHE A 51 10.72 -12.77 28.50
C PHE A 51 9.50 -12.12 27.81
N VAL A 52 9.59 -10.85 27.43
CA VAL A 52 8.55 -10.12 26.68
C VAL A 52 8.98 -9.94 25.22
N GLY A 53 10.21 -9.49 25.02
CA GLY A 53 10.82 -9.22 23.72
C GLY A 53 10.97 -10.46 22.86
N LEU A 54 11.34 -11.61 23.43
CA LEU A 54 11.48 -12.84 22.65
C LEU A 54 10.11 -13.33 22.12
N PRO A 55 9.04 -13.47 22.94
CA PRO A 55 7.72 -13.78 22.41
C PRO A 55 7.23 -12.76 21.37
N LEU A 56 7.36 -11.46 21.63
CA LEU A 56 6.96 -10.43 20.66
C LEU A 56 7.76 -10.54 19.34
N TYR A 57 9.06 -10.78 19.42
CA TYR A 57 9.91 -11.01 18.25
C TYR A 57 9.48 -12.27 17.50
N LEU A 58 9.14 -13.36 18.19
CA LEU A 58 8.68 -14.56 17.51
C LEU A 58 7.30 -14.37 16.84
N LEU A 59 6.44 -13.52 17.40
CA LEU A 59 5.11 -13.21 16.86
C LEU A 59 5.16 -12.22 15.68
N MET A 60 5.99 -11.19 15.76
CA MET A 60 6.01 -10.05 14.82
C MET A 60 7.35 -9.89 14.09
N GLY A 61 8.46 -10.34 14.66
CA GLY A 61 9.81 -10.24 14.09
C GLY A 61 10.32 -11.53 13.40
N SER A 62 9.55 -12.61 13.40
CA SER A 62 10.02 -13.90 12.88
C SER A 62 9.77 -14.05 11.37
N LYS A 63 10.80 -14.48 10.63
CA LYS A 63 10.70 -14.85 9.20
C LYS A 63 9.99 -16.18 8.97
N TYR A 64 9.85 -17.02 10.00
CA TYR A 64 9.34 -18.39 9.87
C TYR A 64 7.83 -18.43 9.58
N VAL A 65 7.09 -17.38 9.95
CA VAL A 65 5.62 -17.31 9.83
C VAL A 65 5.13 -17.09 8.37
N SER A 66 6.02 -16.70 7.45
CA SER A 66 5.66 -16.34 6.06
C SER A 66 6.18 -17.29 4.96
N GLN A 67 6.84 -18.41 5.30
CA GLN A 67 7.49 -19.29 4.30
C GLN A 67 6.57 -19.77 3.18
N ARG A 68 5.33 -20.20 3.49
CA ARG A 68 4.36 -20.63 2.47
C ARG A 68 4.08 -19.52 1.45
N ARG A 69 3.91 -18.27 1.89
CA ARG A 69 3.60 -17.14 0.99
C ARG A 69 4.80 -16.75 0.16
N HIS A 70 6.01 -16.76 0.72
CA HIS A 70 7.21 -16.55 -0.07
C HIS A 70 7.36 -17.59 -1.17
N ARG A 71 7.03 -18.86 -0.88
CA ARG A 71 7.03 -19.92 -1.88
C ARG A 71 6.00 -19.66 -2.98
N ILE A 72 4.74 -19.39 -2.60
CA ILE A 72 3.67 -19.08 -3.57
C ILE A 72 4.05 -17.87 -4.43
N GLN A 73 4.57 -16.80 -3.84
CA GLN A 73 5.03 -15.63 -4.61
C GLN A 73 6.17 -15.98 -5.56
N LYS A 74 7.13 -16.81 -5.14
CA LYS A 74 8.25 -17.22 -5.98
C LYS A 74 7.78 -18.08 -7.16
N GLU A 75 6.87 -19.02 -6.91
CA GLU A 75 6.22 -19.83 -7.94
C GLU A 75 5.43 -18.94 -8.90
N ALA A 76 4.62 -18.02 -8.39
CA ALA A 76 3.87 -17.05 -9.18
C ALA A 76 4.77 -16.17 -10.05
N ASN A 77 5.87 -15.63 -9.51
CA ASN A 77 6.82 -14.84 -10.28
C ASN A 77 7.48 -15.67 -11.39
N ALA A 78 7.74 -16.96 -11.17
CA ALA A 78 8.28 -17.83 -12.20
C ALA A 78 7.28 -18.05 -13.34
N VAL A 79 6.00 -18.30 -13.00
CA VAL A 79 4.93 -18.43 -14.00
C VAL A 79 4.72 -17.10 -14.74
N LEU A 80 4.69 -15.97 -14.05
CA LEU A 80 4.55 -14.65 -14.67
C LEU A 80 5.70 -14.33 -15.63
N ASN A 81 6.93 -14.65 -15.24
CA ASN A 81 8.10 -14.44 -16.10
C ASN A 81 8.04 -15.32 -17.35
N ASP A 82 7.48 -16.53 -17.25
CA ASP A 82 7.28 -17.44 -18.38
C ASP A 82 6.18 -16.91 -19.32
N VAL A 83 5.00 -16.60 -18.77
CA VAL A 83 3.85 -16.05 -19.51
C VAL A 83 4.20 -14.73 -20.21
N TYR A 84 5.02 -13.88 -19.58
CA TYR A 84 5.41 -12.60 -20.15
C TYR A 84 6.79 -12.60 -20.82
N SER A 85 7.43 -13.76 -21.02
CA SER A 85 8.79 -13.85 -21.55
C SER A 85 8.94 -13.24 -22.95
N ASP A 86 7.91 -13.41 -23.79
CA ASP A 86 7.85 -12.88 -25.15
C ASP A 86 7.21 -11.48 -25.25
N ILE A 87 6.77 -10.91 -24.12
CA ILE A 87 6.17 -9.57 -24.09
C ILE A 87 7.31 -8.55 -23.93
N PRO A 88 7.44 -7.57 -24.85
CA PRO A 88 8.47 -6.55 -24.74
C PRO A 88 8.24 -5.66 -23.51
N ASP A 89 9.30 -5.07 -22.97
CA ASP A 89 9.23 -4.13 -21.84
C ASP A 89 8.32 -2.93 -22.14
N ILE A 90 8.31 -2.49 -23.40
CA ILE A 90 7.51 -1.39 -23.93
C ILE A 90 6.73 -1.92 -25.15
N PRO A 91 5.42 -1.63 -25.29
CA PRO A 91 4.64 -2.06 -26.43
C PRO A 91 5.21 -1.61 -27.78
N ALA A 92 4.95 -2.40 -28.83
CA ALA A 92 5.48 -2.13 -30.16
C ALA A 92 4.94 -0.78 -30.70
N GLY A 93 5.84 0.03 -31.27
CA GLY A 93 5.48 1.34 -31.82
C GLY A 93 5.37 2.48 -30.80
N GLN A 94 5.45 2.19 -29.50
CA GLN A 94 5.54 3.20 -28.46
C GLN A 94 7.00 3.60 -28.23
N GLN A 95 7.26 4.91 -28.13
CA GLN A 95 8.56 5.44 -27.73
C GLN A 95 8.45 6.02 -26.33
N ALA A 96 9.39 5.68 -25.46
CA ALA A 96 9.62 6.33 -24.18
C ALA A 96 11.01 6.97 -24.21
N ASN A 97 11.21 8.05 -23.47
CA ASN A 97 12.55 8.61 -23.33
C ASN A 97 13.47 7.61 -22.57
N PRO A 98 14.80 7.77 -22.63
CA PRO A 98 15.73 6.84 -21.99
C PRO A 98 15.54 6.71 -20.47
N GLU A 99 15.12 7.79 -19.81
CA GLU A 99 14.91 7.83 -18.36
C GLU A 99 13.71 6.96 -17.96
N VAL A 100 12.57 7.13 -18.62
CA VAL A 100 11.36 6.31 -18.44
C VAL A 100 11.62 4.85 -18.82
N THR A 101 12.37 4.61 -19.90
CA THR A 101 12.76 3.24 -20.30
C THR A 101 13.55 2.55 -19.18
N SER A 102 14.52 3.25 -18.58
CA SER A 102 15.30 2.75 -17.44
C SER A 102 14.40 2.39 -16.24
N MET A 103 13.38 3.21 -15.95
CA MET A 103 12.41 2.93 -14.88
C MET A 103 11.56 1.68 -15.19
N ILE A 104 11.09 1.54 -16.42
CA ILE A 104 10.30 0.39 -16.87
C ILE A 104 11.11 -0.90 -16.71
N THR A 105 12.36 -0.90 -17.18
CA THR A 105 13.27 -2.05 -17.06
C THR A 105 13.61 -2.39 -15.61
N LEU A 106 13.82 -1.38 -14.75
CA LEU A 106 13.98 -1.60 -13.31
C LEU A 106 12.78 -2.34 -12.73
N ASN A 107 11.56 -1.82 -12.97
CA ASN A 107 10.34 -2.41 -12.45
C ASN A 107 10.09 -3.81 -13.01
N ARG A 108 10.34 -4.01 -14.32
CA ARG A 108 10.23 -5.32 -14.97
C ARG A 108 11.17 -6.33 -14.33
N THR A 109 12.43 -5.95 -14.10
CA THR A 109 13.43 -6.81 -13.44
C THR A 109 13.00 -7.23 -12.03
N LEU A 110 12.34 -6.34 -11.30
CA LEU A 110 11.97 -6.58 -9.90
C LEU A 110 10.61 -7.28 -9.72
N THR A 111 9.70 -7.12 -10.67
CA THR A 111 8.29 -7.56 -10.52
C THR A 111 7.86 -8.58 -11.56
N GLY A 112 8.55 -8.66 -12.69
CA GLY A 112 8.14 -9.43 -13.85
C GLY A 112 7.03 -8.79 -14.68
N PHE A 113 6.50 -7.61 -14.33
CA PHE A 113 5.42 -6.97 -15.12
C PHE A 113 5.98 -6.03 -16.21
N PRO A 114 5.55 -6.17 -17.48
CA PRO A 114 5.95 -5.25 -18.55
C PRO A 114 5.15 -3.95 -18.46
N ALA A 115 5.61 -2.89 -19.14
CA ALA A 115 4.72 -1.77 -19.43
C ALA A 115 3.77 -2.17 -20.57
N VAL A 116 2.52 -1.74 -20.47
CA VAL A 116 1.46 -2.07 -21.40
C VAL A 116 0.58 -0.85 -21.66
N HIS A 117 -0.25 -0.93 -22.69
CA HIS A 117 -1.28 0.08 -22.92
C HIS A 117 -2.41 -0.06 -21.89
N GLY A 118 -2.99 1.07 -21.51
CA GLY A 118 -4.21 1.13 -20.72
C GLY A 118 -5.01 2.37 -21.02
N SER A 119 -6.29 2.23 -21.32
CA SER A 119 -7.21 3.36 -21.49
C SER A 119 -7.85 3.69 -20.15
N ALA A 120 -7.69 4.95 -19.71
CA ALA A 120 -8.32 5.44 -18.49
C ALA A 120 -9.72 5.97 -18.83
N VAL A 121 -10.76 5.20 -18.52
CA VAL A 121 -12.15 5.56 -18.77
C VAL A 121 -12.56 6.76 -17.93
N ALA A 122 -12.19 6.74 -16.65
CA ALA A 122 -12.47 7.82 -15.71
C ALA A 122 -11.58 7.72 -14.47
N MET A 123 -11.45 8.86 -13.77
CA MET A 123 -10.93 8.91 -12.42
C MET A 123 -12.07 9.28 -11.46
N TRP A 124 -12.31 8.42 -10.49
CA TRP A 124 -13.43 8.46 -9.58
C TRP A 124 -12.95 8.91 -8.20
N ALA A 125 -13.25 10.16 -7.83
CA ALA A 125 -12.92 10.74 -6.53
C ALA A 125 -14.14 10.98 -5.62
N ASP A 126 -15.36 10.86 -6.17
CA ASP A 126 -16.62 10.96 -5.44
C ASP A 126 -17.03 9.58 -4.92
N TYR A 127 -17.13 9.43 -3.60
CA TYR A 127 -17.35 8.15 -2.94
C TYR A 127 -18.67 7.48 -3.34
N GLU A 128 -19.77 8.23 -3.36
CA GLU A 128 -21.10 7.68 -3.65
C GLU A 128 -21.24 7.33 -5.12
N LYS A 129 -20.77 8.21 -6.02
CA LYS A 129 -20.75 7.93 -7.45
C LYS A 129 -19.86 6.75 -7.79
N THR A 130 -18.78 6.55 -7.06
CA THR A 130 -17.92 5.36 -7.23
C THR A 130 -18.67 4.08 -6.88
N MET A 131 -19.45 4.05 -5.80
CA MET A 131 -20.27 2.87 -5.45
C MET A 131 -21.33 2.57 -6.50
N VAL A 132 -22.00 3.61 -7.02
CA VAL A 132 -22.95 3.48 -8.12
C VAL A 132 -22.25 2.91 -9.36
N ARG A 133 -21.08 3.46 -9.72
CA ARG A 133 -20.32 2.97 -10.87
C ARG A 133 -19.90 1.51 -10.73
N ILE A 134 -19.41 1.10 -9.56
CA ILE A 134 -19.06 -0.29 -9.29
C ILE A 134 -20.29 -1.17 -9.48
N ALA A 135 -21.45 -0.79 -8.93
CA ALA A 135 -22.68 -1.55 -9.10
C ALA A 135 -23.12 -1.66 -10.57
N GLU A 136 -23.02 -0.57 -11.36
CA GLU A 136 -23.32 -0.59 -12.80
C GLU A 136 -22.41 -1.55 -13.58
N LEU A 137 -21.11 -1.58 -13.25
CA LEU A 137 -20.16 -2.49 -13.87
C LEU A 137 -20.48 -3.94 -13.51
N VAL A 138 -20.79 -4.22 -12.24
CA VAL A 138 -21.19 -5.55 -11.75
C VAL A 138 -22.52 -6.01 -12.36
N ASP A 139 -23.48 -5.12 -12.56
CA ASP A 139 -24.75 -5.47 -13.19
C ASP A 139 -24.60 -5.82 -14.67
N LYS A 140 -23.56 -5.31 -15.34
CA LYS A 140 -23.21 -5.65 -16.72
C LYS A 140 -22.31 -6.88 -16.86
N ALA A 141 -21.75 -7.38 -15.76
CA ALA A 141 -20.85 -8.52 -15.79
C ALA A 141 -21.55 -9.78 -16.30
N GLU A 142 -20.85 -10.54 -17.16
CA GLU A 142 -21.33 -11.74 -17.84
C GLU A 142 -20.65 -13.03 -17.35
N GLU A 143 -19.36 -12.99 -17.03
CA GLU A 143 -18.56 -14.17 -16.69
C GLU A 143 -18.11 -14.17 -15.23
N TYR A 144 -17.43 -13.11 -14.78
CA TYR A 144 -16.91 -13.01 -13.43
C TYR A 144 -16.71 -11.58 -12.92
N VAL A 145 -16.74 -11.47 -11.58
CA VAL A 145 -16.43 -10.25 -10.83
C VAL A 145 -15.45 -10.60 -9.73
N ASP A 146 -14.27 -9.99 -9.78
CA ASP A 146 -13.20 -10.22 -8.81
C ASP A 146 -12.92 -8.94 -8.03
N ILE A 147 -13.05 -9.01 -6.71
CA ILE A 147 -12.88 -7.86 -5.83
C ILE A 147 -11.86 -8.19 -4.77
N GLU A 148 -10.87 -7.32 -4.61
CA GLU A 148 -9.90 -7.36 -3.53
C GLU A 148 -9.83 -6.01 -2.86
N ILE A 149 -10.24 -5.93 -1.58
CA ILE A 149 -10.31 -4.66 -0.86
C ILE A 149 -9.89 -4.83 0.61
N TYR A 150 -9.01 -3.96 1.10
CA TYR A 150 -8.56 -3.99 2.50
C TYR A 150 -9.69 -3.95 3.53
N ALA A 151 -10.57 -2.94 3.46
CA ALA A 151 -11.66 -2.74 4.42
C ALA A 151 -13.03 -2.86 3.75
N VAL A 152 -13.83 -3.78 4.27
CA VAL A 152 -15.16 -4.09 3.74
C VAL A 152 -16.20 -4.08 4.84
N ALA A 153 -17.29 -3.34 4.63
CA ALA A 153 -18.49 -3.38 5.47
C ALA A 153 -19.75 -3.23 4.60
N TRP A 154 -20.80 -3.98 4.95
CA TRP A 154 -22.11 -3.83 4.34
C TRP A 154 -22.92 -2.80 5.13
N ASP A 155 -23.03 -1.61 4.57
CA ASP A 155 -23.74 -0.46 5.12
C ASP A 155 -24.62 0.18 4.04
N ASN A 156 -25.23 1.33 4.33
CA ASN A 156 -26.16 1.97 3.40
C ASN A 156 -25.48 2.45 2.11
N THR A 157 -24.21 2.85 2.19
CA THR A 157 -23.43 3.40 1.07
C THR A 157 -22.94 2.26 0.17
N THR A 158 -22.56 1.13 0.75
CA THR A 158 -22.05 -0.04 0.02
C THR A 158 -23.12 -1.04 -0.37
N ALA A 159 -24.34 -0.94 0.17
CA ALA A 159 -25.45 -1.86 -0.11
C ALA A 159 -25.69 -2.02 -1.61
N ILE A 160 -25.64 -0.93 -2.38
CA ILE A 160 -25.84 -0.96 -3.83
C ILE A 160 -24.86 -1.89 -4.56
N VAL A 161 -23.60 -1.93 -4.10
CA VAL A 161 -22.56 -2.81 -4.66
C VAL A 161 -22.84 -4.25 -4.28
N PHE A 162 -23.12 -4.54 -3.00
CA PHE A 162 -23.38 -5.91 -2.57
C PHE A 162 -24.66 -6.50 -3.17
N GLU A 163 -25.71 -5.69 -3.30
CA GLU A 163 -26.94 -6.09 -3.96
C GLU A 163 -26.71 -6.34 -5.46
N ALA A 164 -25.82 -5.58 -6.12
CA ALA A 164 -25.39 -5.88 -7.49
C ALA A 164 -24.63 -7.21 -7.57
N LEU A 165 -23.75 -7.50 -6.60
CA LEU A 165 -23.05 -8.79 -6.53
C LEU A 165 -24.03 -9.96 -6.32
N GLU A 166 -25.05 -9.80 -5.47
CA GLU A 166 -26.13 -10.78 -5.31
C GLU A 166 -26.88 -11.02 -6.63
N ARG A 167 -27.20 -9.95 -7.37
CA ARG A 167 -27.82 -10.07 -8.70
C ARG A 167 -26.90 -10.76 -9.70
N ALA A 168 -25.60 -10.47 -9.69
CA ALA A 168 -24.62 -11.11 -10.57
C ALA A 168 -24.55 -12.61 -10.31
N VAL A 169 -24.45 -13.05 -9.05
CA VAL A 169 -24.48 -14.48 -8.70
C VAL A 169 -25.78 -15.13 -9.15
N ALA A 170 -26.93 -14.46 -8.98
CA ALA A 170 -28.22 -14.97 -9.45
C ALA A 170 -28.30 -15.14 -10.98
N ARG A 171 -27.53 -14.36 -11.75
CA ARG A 171 -27.37 -14.52 -13.21
C ARG A 171 -26.38 -15.62 -13.60
N GLY A 172 -25.66 -16.20 -12.65
CA GLY A 172 -24.63 -17.22 -12.89
C GLY A 172 -23.20 -16.68 -13.01
N VAL A 173 -22.98 -15.39 -12.78
CA VAL A 173 -21.66 -14.76 -12.81
C VAL A 173 -20.83 -15.25 -11.62
N HIS A 174 -19.57 -15.61 -11.85
CA HIS A 174 -18.65 -16.03 -10.79
C HIS A 174 -18.16 -14.81 -9.99
N VAL A 175 -18.60 -14.68 -8.74
CA VAL A 175 -18.18 -13.54 -7.90
C VAL A 175 -17.18 -13.98 -6.84
N ARG A 176 -15.94 -13.46 -6.92
CA ARG A 176 -14.85 -13.70 -5.97
C ARG A 176 -14.54 -12.44 -5.17
N LEU A 177 -14.49 -12.56 -3.84
CA LEU A 177 -14.26 -11.43 -2.93
C LEU A 177 -13.17 -11.75 -1.90
N LEU A 178 -12.08 -10.98 -1.96
CA LEU A 178 -11.00 -10.95 -0.97
C LEU A 178 -11.09 -9.68 -0.12
N PHE A 179 -10.99 -9.85 1.20
CA PHE A 179 -10.92 -8.71 2.11
C PHE A 179 -10.09 -8.98 3.35
N ASP A 180 -9.43 -7.95 3.89
CA ASP A 180 -8.52 -8.14 5.02
C ASP A 180 -9.28 -8.45 6.32
N HIS A 181 -8.80 -9.46 7.04
CA HIS A 181 -9.42 -9.88 8.29
C HIS A 181 -9.38 -8.78 9.36
N ILE A 182 -8.20 -8.24 9.67
CA ILE A 182 -8.09 -7.18 10.70
C ILE A 182 -8.72 -5.89 10.20
N GLY A 183 -8.46 -5.53 8.94
CA GLY A 183 -8.96 -4.32 8.29
C GLY A 183 -10.48 -4.20 8.38
N SER A 184 -11.20 -5.32 8.23
CA SER A 184 -12.66 -5.35 8.22
C SER A 184 -13.31 -5.76 9.56
N MET A 185 -12.64 -6.55 10.40
CA MET A 185 -13.21 -7.07 11.66
C MET A 185 -13.57 -5.97 12.67
N LYS A 186 -12.89 -4.83 12.61
CA LYS A 186 -13.11 -3.69 13.52
C LYS A 186 -14.42 -2.93 13.25
N TYR A 187 -15.08 -3.15 12.11
CA TYR A 187 -16.30 -2.45 11.76
C TYR A 187 -17.57 -3.19 12.21
N PRO A 188 -18.67 -2.48 12.48
CA PRO A 188 -19.95 -3.09 12.84
C PRO A 188 -20.43 -4.07 11.77
N GLY A 189 -21.10 -5.15 12.19
CA GLY A 189 -21.74 -6.07 11.24
C GLY A 189 -20.83 -7.12 10.60
N PHE A 190 -19.53 -7.20 10.95
CA PHE A 190 -18.58 -8.16 10.34
C PHE A 190 -19.06 -9.63 10.31
N ARG A 191 -19.69 -10.12 11.39
CA ARG A 191 -20.27 -11.48 11.42
C ARG A 191 -21.52 -11.62 10.55
N ALA A 192 -22.31 -10.55 10.41
CA ALA A 192 -23.48 -10.54 9.55
C ALA A 192 -23.07 -10.48 8.06
N LEU A 193 -22.08 -9.65 7.72
CA LEU A 193 -21.45 -9.56 6.40
C LEU A 193 -21.08 -10.97 5.90
N LYS A 194 -20.23 -11.70 6.63
CA LYS A 194 -19.81 -13.06 6.22
C LYS A 194 -20.96 -14.03 5.99
N ARG A 195 -21.98 -14.00 6.86
CA ARG A 195 -23.19 -14.84 6.69
C ARG A 195 -23.97 -14.47 5.44
N ARG A 196 -24.10 -13.17 5.14
CA ARG A 196 -24.77 -12.69 3.93
C ARG A 196 -24.00 -13.08 2.67
N LEU A 197 -22.69 -12.85 2.64
CA LEU A 197 -21.84 -13.26 1.52
C LEU A 197 -21.96 -14.77 1.23
N THR A 198 -21.91 -15.61 2.27
CA THR A 198 -22.13 -17.07 2.11
C THR A 198 -23.54 -17.38 1.62
N LYS A 199 -24.57 -16.73 2.17
CA LYS A 199 -25.97 -16.96 1.74
C LYS A 199 -26.20 -16.53 0.29
N ALA A 200 -25.55 -15.46 -0.14
CA ALA A 200 -25.61 -14.91 -1.49
C ALA A 200 -24.91 -15.79 -2.54
N GLY A 201 -24.12 -16.79 -2.12
CA GLY A 201 -23.31 -17.59 -3.05
C GLY A 201 -22.04 -16.89 -3.54
N ILE A 202 -21.64 -15.77 -2.91
CA ILE A 202 -20.38 -15.09 -3.23
C ILE A 202 -19.21 -15.94 -2.70
N HIS A 203 -18.21 -16.22 -3.55
CA HIS A 203 -17.01 -16.92 -3.15
C HIS A 203 -16.09 -15.93 -2.44
N TRP A 204 -15.93 -16.06 -1.12
CA TRP A 204 -15.16 -15.09 -0.35
C TRP A 204 -14.09 -15.73 0.53
N HIS A 205 -12.94 -15.05 0.61
CA HIS A 205 -11.87 -15.42 1.52
C HIS A 205 -11.36 -14.20 2.28
N LEU A 206 -10.93 -14.44 3.52
CA LEU A 206 -10.24 -13.43 4.31
C LEU A 206 -8.76 -13.42 3.92
N MET A 207 -8.23 -12.23 3.64
CA MET A 207 -6.80 -12.03 3.45
C MET A 207 -6.09 -12.03 4.80
N LEU A 208 -4.92 -12.68 4.82
CA LEU A 208 -4.04 -12.80 5.99
C LEU A 208 -4.80 -13.11 7.30
N PRO A 209 -5.60 -14.20 7.32
CA PRO A 209 -6.51 -14.47 8.42
C PRO A 209 -5.74 -14.88 9.68
N LEU A 210 -6.04 -14.22 10.80
CA LEU A 210 -5.58 -14.64 12.12
C LEU A 210 -6.58 -15.60 12.77
N SER A 211 -6.15 -16.85 12.99
CA SER A 211 -6.92 -17.84 13.74
C SER A 211 -5.99 -18.84 14.43
N LEU A 212 -5.64 -18.55 15.69
CA LEU A 212 -4.82 -19.43 16.54
C LEU A 212 -5.41 -20.84 16.64
N LEU A 213 -6.73 -20.95 16.85
CA LEU A 213 -7.45 -22.23 17.01
C LEU A 213 -7.51 -23.08 15.72
N LYS A 214 -7.21 -22.50 14.55
CA LYS A 214 -7.23 -23.22 13.27
C LYS A 214 -5.82 -23.40 12.68
N GLY A 215 -4.78 -23.18 13.49
CA GLY A 215 -3.39 -23.22 13.03
C GLY A 215 -3.03 -22.16 11.97
N ARG A 216 -3.89 -21.15 11.76
CA ARG A 216 -3.67 -20.06 10.80
C ARG A 216 -3.10 -18.86 11.55
N PHE A 217 -1.87 -18.99 12.03
CA PHE A 217 -1.15 -17.86 12.61
C PHE A 217 -0.38 -17.12 11.52
N ARG A 218 -0.62 -15.81 11.41
CA ARG A 218 0.11 -14.89 10.51
C ARG A 218 0.66 -13.75 11.35
N ARG A 219 1.71 -13.11 10.84
CA ARG A 219 2.19 -11.84 11.39
C ARG A 219 1.04 -10.82 11.35
N PRO A 220 0.54 -10.32 12.49
CA PRO A 220 -0.62 -9.44 12.53
C PRO A 220 -0.34 -8.08 11.87
N ASP A 221 0.94 -7.68 11.88
CA ASP A 221 1.48 -6.48 11.27
C ASP A 221 1.54 -6.53 9.74
N LEU A 222 1.49 -7.71 9.11
CA LEU A 222 1.34 -7.83 7.65
C LEU A 222 -0.14 -7.74 7.29
N ARG A 223 -0.47 -6.85 6.34
CA ARG A 223 -1.84 -6.65 5.85
C ARG A 223 -1.82 -6.49 4.34
N ASN A 224 -2.92 -6.87 3.69
CA ASN A 224 -3.06 -6.63 2.25
C ASN A 224 -3.90 -5.37 2.03
N HIS A 225 -3.22 -4.33 1.54
CA HIS A 225 -3.78 -3.00 1.30
C HIS A 225 -4.17 -2.77 -0.16
N ARG A 226 -4.07 -3.76 -1.04
CA ARG A 226 -4.53 -3.66 -2.42
C ARG A 226 -6.04 -3.44 -2.51
N LYS A 227 -6.43 -2.75 -3.57
CA LYS A 227 -7.80 -2.31 -3.84
C LYS A 227 -8.06 -2.45 -5.34
N LEU A 228 -8.54 -3.61 -5.74
CA LEU A 228 -8.73 -4.03 -7.11
C LEU A 228 -10.18 -4.48 -7.30
N ILE A 229 -10.78 -4.10 -8.41
CA ILE A 229 -12.08 -4.60 -8.86
C ILE A 229 -11.90 -4.95 -10.33
N LEU A 230 -12.16 -6.20 -10.73
CA LEU A 230 -12.09 -6.64 -12.12
C LEU A 230 -13.43 -7.21 -12.56
N ILE A 231 -13.76 -6.93 -13.82
CA ILE A 231 -15.02 -7.32 -14.45
C ILE A 231 -14.69 -7.93 -15.81
N ASP A 232 -14.98 -9.22 -15.96
CA ASP A 232 -14.86 -10.01 -17.20
C ASP A 232 -13.51 -9.85 -17.94
N GLY A 233 -12.42 -9.56 -17.23
CA GLY A 233 -11.09 -9.38 -17.86
C GLY A 233 -10.97 -8.16 -18.77
N HIS A 234 -12.00 -7.31 -18.82
CA HIS A 234 -12.09 -6.17 -19.74
C HIS A 234 -11.99 -4.82 -19.03
N THR A 235 -12.47 -4.74 -17.78
CA THR A 235 -12.46 -3.51 -16.99
C THR A 235 -11.85 -3.80 -15.62
N ALA A 236 -10.95 -2.91 -15.18
CA ALA A 236 -10.42 -2.91 -13.83
C ALA A 236 -10.60 -1.53 -13.17
N MET A 237 -10.89 -1.50 -11.87
CA MET A 237 -10.75 -0.31 -11.04
C MET A 237 -9.65 -0.54 -10.01
N MET A 238 -8.76 0.44 -9.84
CA MET A 238 -7.74 0.40 -8.79
C MET A 238 -7.48 1.75 -8.15
N GLY A 239 -7.01 1.75 -6.90
CA GLY A 239 -6.56 2.97 -6.21
C GLY A 239 -6.59 2.86 -4.70
N SER A 240 -7.33 3.75 -4.03
CA SER A 240 -7.24 3.99 -2.58
C SER A 240 -8.54 3.84 -1.79
N MET A 241 -9.70 3.78 -2.46
CA MET A 241 -11.01 3.60 -1.84
C MET A 241 -11.22 2.20 -1.23
N ASN A 242 -11.91 2.16 -0.10
CA ASN A 242 -12.38 0.93 0.53
C ASN A 242 -13.88 0.75 0.28
N LEU A 243 -14.39 -0.47 0.49
CA LEU A 243 -15.80 -0.80 0.32
C LEU A 243 -16.51 -0.68 1.67
N ILE A 244 -16.61 0.55 2.17
CA ILE A 244 -17.25 0.94 3.42
C ILE A 244 -17.72 2.38 3.30
N ASP A 245 -18.79 2.75 3.99
CA ASP A 245 -19.19 4.15 4.14
C ASP A 245 -17.98 5.06 4.45
N ARG A 246 -17.92 6.21 3.79
CA ARG A 246 -16.77 7.13 3.89
C ARG A 246 -16.51 7.67 5.29
N THR A 247 -17.40 7.47 6.27
CA THR A 247 -17.17 7.78 7.70
C THR A 247 -16.42 6.67 8.45
N TYR A 248 -16.23 5.51 7.82
CA TYR A 248 -15.62 4.30 8.38
C TYR A 248 -16.37 3.74 9.60
N LEU A 249 -17.63 4.17 9.79
CA LEU A 249 -18.63 3.62 10.71
C LEU A 249 -18.30 3.59 12.21
N THR A 250 -17.06 3.79 12.65
CA THR A 250 -16.70 3.72 14.07
C THR A 250 -17.28 4.93 14.83
N ARG A 251 -17.62 4.73 16.11
CA ARG A 251 -18.15 5.81 16.96
C ARG A 251 -17.21 7.01 17.02
N GLN A 252 -15.91 6.75 17.13
CA GLN A 252 -14.88 7.78 17.20
C GLN A 252 -14.78 8.60 15.90
N HIS A 253 -14.85 7.95 14.74
CA HIS A 253 -14.76 8.66 13.45
C HIS A 253 -16.03 9.47 13.18
N ARG A 254 -17.22 8.91 13.45
CA ARG A 254 -18.49 9.63 13.33
C ARG A 254 -18.58 10.83 14.28
N ALA A 255 -18.18 10.66 15.54
CA ALA A 255 -18.16 11.75 16.51
C ALA A 255 -17.20 12.89 16.10
N ALA A 256 -16.10 12.56 15.42
CA ALA A 256 -15.17 13.54 14.88
C ALA A 256 -15.61 14.12 13.52
N GLY A 257 -16.74 13.67 12.96
CA GLY A 257 -17.23 14.09 11.65
C GLY A 257 -16.33 13.71 10.48
N ARG A 258 -15.47 12.68 10.63
CA ARG A 258 -14.45 12.34 9.63
C ARG A 258 -15.05 11.81 8.35
N GLN A 259 -14.47 12.24 7.23
CA GLN A 259 -14.91 11.90 5.89
C GLN A 259 -13.69 11.60 5.02
N TRP A 260 -13.51 10.35 4.60
CA TRP A 260 -12.37 9.99 3.76
C TRP A 260 -12.55 10.54 2.33
N VAL A 261 -11.43 10.94 1.74
CA VAL A 261 -11.30 11.44 0.37
C VAL A 261 -10.26 10.59 -0.31
N ASP A 262 -10.67 9.83 -1.31
CA ASP A 262 -9.88 8.80 -1.98
C ASP A 262 -10.11 8.92 -3.49
N ALA A 263 -9.31 8.20 -4.29
CA ALA A 263 -9.53 8.08 -5.72
C ALA A 263 -9.34 6.65 -6.22
N PHE A 264 -10.14 6.29 -7.24
CA PHE A 264 -9.95 5.13 -8.11
C PHE A 264 -9.75 5.60 -9.55
N VAL A 265 -8.98 4.83 -10.32
CA VAL A 265 -8.96 4.91 -11.79
C VAL A 265 -9.69 3.69 -12.35
N GLU A 266 -10.58 3.92 -13.31
CA GLU A 266 -11.21 2.88 -14.12
C GLU A 266 -10.41 2.71 -15.41
N LEU A 267 -9.95 1.49 -15.65
CA LEU A 267 -9.00 1.12 -16.68
C LEU A 267 -9.58 0.03 -17.59
N GLN A 268 -9.25 0.11 -18.87
CA GLN A 268 -9.53 -0.91 -19.87
C GLN A 268 -8.27 -1.19 -20.71
N GLY A 269 -8.31 -2.31 -21.43
CA GLY A 269 -7.21 -2.74 -22.31
C GLY A 269 -6.17 -3.62 -21.60
N PRO A 270 -4.98 -3.79 -22.19
CA PRO A 270 -4.00 -4.80 -21.76
C PRO A 270 -3.55 -4.71 -20.29
N ILE A 271 -3.63 -3.52 -19.67
CA ILE A 271 -3.37 -3.35 -18.24
C ILE A 271 -4.27 -4.20 -17.34
N VAL A 272 -5.50 -4.54 -17.78
CA VAL A 272 -6.44 -5.35 -17.01
C VAL A 272 -5.89 -6.75 -16.75
N THR A 273 -5.25 -7.37 -17.74
CA THR A 273 -4.60 -8.69 -17.59
C THR A 273 -3.47 -8.66 -16.55
N SER A 274 -2.73 -7.55 -16.46
CA SER A 274 -1.69 -7.41 -15.42
C SER A 274 -2.31 -7.33 -14.02
N ILE A 275 -3.41 -6.58 -13.88
CA ILE A 275 -4.14 -6.46 -12.60
C ILE A 275 -4.79 -7.80 -12.23
N GLU A 276 -5.29 -8.55 -13.22
CA GLU A 276 -5.89 -9.86 -13.02
C GLU A 276 -4.85 -10.88 -12.54
N ALA A 277 -3.66 -10.88 -13.15
CA ALA A 277 -2.57 -11.72 -12.71
C ALA A 277 -2.19 -11.45 -11.24
N LEU A 278 -2.23 -10.18 -10.81
CA LEU A 278 -2.01 -9.83 -9.40
C LEU A 278 -3.10 -10.41 -8.49
N PHE A 279 -4.37 -10.25 -8.87
CA PHE A 279 -5.50 -10.83 -8.14
C PHE A 279 -5.43 -12.36 -8.07
N ALA A 280 -5.09 -13.03 -9.17
CA ALA A 280 -4.98 -14.48 -9.25
C ALA A 280 -3.98 -15.06 -8.25
N VAL A 281 -2.83 -14.39 -8.08
CA VAL A 281 -1.80 -14.79 -7.10
C VAL A 281 -2.29 -14.65 -5.67
N ASP A 282 -3.02 -13.57 -5.36
CA ASP A 282 -3.59 -13.35 -4.04
C ASP A 282 -4.77 -14.28 -3.75
N TRP A 283 -5.61 -14.55 -4.74
CA TRP A 283 -6.68 -15.54 -4.67
C TRP A 283 -6.10 -16.91 -4.33
N TYR A 284 -5.17 -17.41 -5.13
CA TYR A 284 -4.51 -18.69 -4.89
C TYR A 284 -3.82 -18.75 -3.52
N SER A 285 -3.26 -17.64 -3.05
CA SER A 285 -2.64 -17.56 -1.72
C SER A 285 -3.62 -17.81 -0.56
N GLU A 286 -4.89 -17.44 -0.72
CA GLU A 286 -5.91 -17.55 0.34
C GLU A 286 -6.90 -18.72 0.13
N SER A 287 -7.32 -18.98 -1.11
CA SER A 287 -8.27 -20.05 -1.47
C SER A 287 -7.56 -21.38 -1.72
N GLY A 288 -6.35 -21.34 -2.30
CA GLY A 288 -5.67 -22.52 -2.85
C GLY A 288 -6.20 -22.95 -4.23
N GLU A 289 -7.13 -22.19 -4.80
CA GLU A 289 -7.69 -22.42 -6.13
C GLU A 289 -6.89 -21.62 -7.16
N PRO A 290 -6.29 -22.25 -8.17
CA PRO A 290 -5.57 -21.54 -9.20
C PRO A 290 -6.53 -20.81 -10.15
N ILE A 291 -6.13 -19.62 -10.58
CA ILE A 291 -6.71 -18.92 -11.74
C ILE A 291 -5.64 -18.95 -12.82
N GLU A 292 -6.02 -19.31 -14.04
CA GLU A 292 -5.09 -19.36 -15.18
C GLU A 292 -4.55 -17.96 -15.48
N LEU A 293 -3.23 -17.85 -15.62
CA LEU A 293 -2.58 -16.59 -15.96
C LEU A 293 -2.42 -16.52 -17.47
N THR A 294 -2.83 -15.41 -18.06
CA THR A 294 -2.72 -15.15 -19.50
C THR A 294 -1.79 -13.99 -19.76
N ALA A 295 -1.19 -13.96 -20.95
CA ALA A 295 -0.38 -12.83 -21.39
C ALA A 295 -1.28 -11.65 -21.80
N PRO A 296 -0.92 -10.39 -21.50
CA PRO A 296 -1.63 -9.24 -22.03
C PRO A 296 -1.57 -9.27 -23.55
N LEU A 297 -2.72 -9.28 -24.20
CA LEU A 297 -2.82 -9.18 -25.66
C LEU A 297 -2.57 -7.74 -26.07
N ASP A 298 -1.53 -7.48 -26.88
CA ASP A 298 -1.37 -6.17 -27.51
C ASP A 298 -2.39 -6.03 -28.65
N LEU A 299 -3.50 -5.34 -28.36
CA LEU A 299 -4.57 -5.08 -29.31
C LEU A 299 -4.28 -3.85 -30.20
N GLY A 300 -3.09 -3.26 -30.09
CA GLY A 300 -2.78 -1.94 -30.62
C GLY A 300 -3.30 -0.82 -29.70
N ALA A 301 -2.64 0.33 -29.74
CA ALA A 301 -3.00 1.48 -28.90
C ALA A 301 -4.13 2.30 -29.53
N PRO A 302 -5.25 2.52 -28.84
CA PRO A 302 -6.10 3.68 -29.10
C PRO A 302 -5.27 4.98 -29.04
N ALA A 303 -5.69 6.01 -29.78
CA ALA A 303 -4.98 7.29 -29.82
C ALA A 303 -4.86 7.98 -28.44
N ASP A 304 -5.69 7.60 -27.47
CA ASP A 304 -5.74 8.10 -26.10
C ASP A 304 -5.25 7.08 -25.06
N ALA A 305 -4.55 6.02 -25.49
CA ALA A 305 -3.96 5.05 -24.59
C ALA A 305 -2.87 5.67 -23.71
N ASN A 306 -2.77 5.18 -22.47
CA ASN A 306 -1.66 5.48 -21.57
C ASN A 306 -0.61 4.38 -21.69
N LEU A 307 0.66 4.74 -21.56
CA LEU A 307 1.72 3.77 -21.28
C LEU A 307 1.79 3.61 -19.76
N VAL A 308 1.44 2.43 -19.26
CA VAL A 308 1.34 2.17 -17.83
C VAL A 308 2.05 0.88 -17.46
N GLN A 309 2.50 0.77 -16.21
CA GLN A 309 3.09 -0.44 -15.67
C GLN A 309 2.50 -0.71 -14.29
N LEU A 310 2.18 -1.98 -14.00
CA LEU A 310 1.74 -2.40 -12.67
C LEU A 310 2.95 -2.76 -11.80
N ILE A 311 2.99 -2.22 -10.58
CA ILE A 311 4.05 -2.43 -9.61
C ILE A 311 3.43 -3.01 -8.34
N PRO A 312 3.37 -4.34 -8.22
CA PRO A 312 3.02 -4.99 -6.97
C PRO A 312 4.17 -4.89 -5.97
N SER A 313 3.82 -4.75 -4.69
CA SER A 313 4.78 -4.91 -3.59
C SER A 313 4.20 -5.69 -2.43
N GLY A 314 5.08 -6.06 -1.51
CA GLY A 314 4.74 -6.77 -0.28
C GLY A 314 5.88 -7.68 0.16
N PRO A 315 5.70 -8.43 1.26
CA PRO A 315 6.73 -9.30 1.84
C PRO A 315 7.29 -10.36 0.89
N GLY A 316 6.54 -10.71 -0.17
CA GLY A 316 7.01 -11.61 -1.22
C GLY A 316 8.04 -10.99 -2.17
N TYR A 317 8.14 -9.67 -2.24
CA TYR A 317 9.06 -8.93 -3.11
C TYR A 317 10.27 -8.42 -2.32
N GLN A 318 11.30 -9.27 -2.21
CA GLN A 318 12.47 -9.01 -1.36
C GLN A 318 13.31 -7.80 -1.78
N ALA A 319 13.20 -7.37 -3.03
CA ALA A 319 13.96 -6.26 -3.57
C ALA A 319 13.27 -4.89 -3.39
N GLU A 320 12.14 -4.82 -2.69
CA GLU A 320 11.39 -3.58 -2.41
C GLU A 320 11.08 -2.75 -3.68
N PRO A 321 10.43 -3.33 -4.73
CA PRO A 321 10.22 -2.67 -6.03
C PRO A 321 9.55 -1.31 -5.92
N ASN A 322 8.56 -1.20 -5.03
CA ASN A 322 7.81 0.02 -4.82
C ASN A 322 8.70 1.15 -4.27
N LEU A 323 9.51 0.92 -3.22
CA LEU A 323 10.43 1.94 -2.70
C LEU A 323 11.46 2.37 -3.74
N ARG A 324 12.02 1.42 -4.50
CA ARG A 324 12.99 1.70 -5.56
C ARG A 324 12.39 2.55 -6.68
N MET A 325 11.17 2.24 -7.12
CA MET A 325 10.45 3.05 -8.10
C MET A 325 10.28 4.48 -7.60
N PHE A 326 9.75 4.67 -6.38
CA PHE A 326 9.56 6.02 -5.80
C PHE A 326 10.88 6.80 -5.70
N ASN A 327 11.96 6.18 -5.22
CA ASN A 327 13.27 6.83 -5.15
C ASN A 327 13.78 7.23 -6.53
N THR A 328 13.71 6.32 -7.51
CA THR A 328 14.13 6.60 -8.89
C THR A 328 13.36 7.80 -9.45
N LEU A 329 12.03 7.81 -9.34
CA LEU A 329 11.18 8.92 -9.80
C LEU A 329 11.59 10.27 -9.19
N ILE A 330 11.84 10.31 -7.88
CA ILE A 330 12.23 11.54 -7.16
C ILE A 330 13.64 11.99 -7.56
N HIS A 331 14.56 11.06 -7.81
CA HIS A 331 15.89 11.39 -8.34
C HIS A 331 15.83 11.92 -9.77
N HIS A 332 14.86 11.48 -10.57
CA HIS A 332 14.68 11.92 -11.95
C HIS A 332 14.04 13.30 -12.08
N ALA A 333 13.22 13.72 -11.12
CA ALA A 333 12.56 15.02 -11.14
C ALA A 333 13.52 16.20 -11.37
N LYS A 334 13.14 17.08 -12.31
CA LYS A 334 13.93 18.25 -12.73
C LYS A 334 13.34 19.57 -12.27
N GLU A 335 12.02 19.69 -12.24
CA GLU A 335 11.31 20.95 -12.01
C GLU A 335 10.39 20.88 -10.80
N HIS A 336 9.54 19.84 -10.72
CA HIS A 336 8.42 19.80 -9.79
C HIS A 336 8.05 18.39 -9.35
N LEU A 337 7.87 18.19 -8.04
CA LEU A 337 7.32 16.99 -7.43
C LEU A 337 6.04 17.31 -6.68
N VAL A 338 4.99 16.54 -6.91
CA VAL A 338 3.76 16.58 -6.11
C VAL A 338 3.53 15.22 -5.47
N LEU A 339 3.60 15.16 -4.15
CA LEU A 339 3.40 13.94 -3.37
C LEU A 339 2.10 14.06 -2.58
N CYS A 340 1.27 13.02 -2.60
CA CYS A 340 0.07 12.93 -1.76
C CYS A 340 0.09 11.62 -1.00
N SER A 341 0.10 11.69 0.34
CA SER A 341 0.01 10.50 1.19
C SER A 341 -0.69 10.84 2.51
N PRO A 342 -1.69 10.06 2.95
CA PRO A 342 -2.32 10.27 4.28
C PRO A 342 -1.32 10.09 5.42
N TYR A 343 -0.36 9.20 5.22
CA TYR A 343 0.65 8.83 6.20
C TYR A 343 2.02 9.01 5.54
N PHE A 344 2.73 10.04 5.96
CA PHE A 344 4.06 10.33 5.45
C PHE A 344 5.10 10.07 6.54
N VAL A 345 5.56 8.82 6.61
CA VAL A 345 6.59 8.37 7.58
C VAL A 345 7.70 7.73 6.74
N PRO A 346 8.45 8.56 5.98
CA PRO A 346 9.32 8.07 4.93
C PRO A 346 10.44 7.21 5.50
N GLU A 347 10.86 6.23 4.70
CA GLU A 347 12.12 5.53 4.94
C GLU A 347 13.30 6.46 4.63
N ASP A 348 14.46 6.21 5.24
CA ASP A 348 15.61 7.11 5.17
C ASP A 348 16.02 7.45 3.72
N SER A 349 15.99 6.48 2.80
CA SER A 349 16.32 6.70 1.39
C SER A 349 15.30 7.59 0.67
N LEU A 350 14.03 7.47 1.02
CA LEU A 350 12.97 8.31 0.44
C LEU A 350 13.06 9.74 0.97
N LEU A 351 13.32 9.91 2.26
CA LEU A 351 13.56 11.21 2.88
C LEU A 351 14.77 11.90 2.27
N GLU A 352 15.88 11.17 2.12
CA GLU A 352 17.08 11.67 1.46
C GLU A 352 16.82 12.06 0.00
N ALA A 353 16.12 11.22 -0.77
CA ALA A 353 15.78 11.53 -2.15
C ALA A 353 14.95 12.82 -2.27
N ILE A 354 13.94 13.01 -1.41
CA ILE A 354 13.08 14.20 -1.39
C ILE A 354 13.88 15.45 -1.04
N THR A 355 14.62 15.43 0.06
CA THR A 355 15.45 16.58 0.47
C THR A 355 16.54 16.89 -0.56
N THR A 356 17.11 15.87 -1.20
CA THR A 356 18.06 16.04 -2.31
C THR A 356 17.40 16.75 -3.49
N ALA A 357 16.16 16.38 -3.85
CA ALA A 357 15.42 17.09 -4.90
C ALA A 357 15.26 18.57 -4.57
N CYS A 358 14.87 18.92 -3.33
CA CYS A 358 14.81 20.31 -2.89
C CYS A 358 16.16 21.03 -3.03
N TYR A 359 17.26 20.40 -2.59
CA TYR A 359 18.60 21.00 -2.70
C TYR A 359 19.10 21.13 -4.14
N ARG A 360 18.56 20.35 -5.09
CA ARG A 360 18.78 20.55 -6.54
C ARG A 360 17.98 21.73 -7.12
N GLY A 361 17.07 22.31 -6.35
CA GLY A 361 16.17 23.38 -6.80
C GLY A 361 14.83 22.88 -7.37
N VAL A 362 14.51 21.59 -7.22
CA VAL A 362 13.20 21.04 -7.60
C VAL A 362 12.16 21.53 -6.60
N ARG A 363 11.04 22.08 -7.08
CA ARG A 363 9.90 22.40 -6.23
C ARG A 363 9.28 21.12 -5.72
N VAL A 364 9.06 20.99 -4.41
CA VAL A 364 8.42 19.80 -3.83
C VAL A 364 7.20 20.21 -3.02
N ASP A 365 6.02 19.77 -3.47
CA ASP A 365 4.75 19.93 -2.76
C ASP A 365 4.32 18.59 -2.14
N LEU A 366 4.17 18.56 -0.81
CA LEU A 366 3.73 17.40 -0.05
C LEU A 366 2.33 17.65 0.55
N LEU A 367 1.32 16.99 0.00
CA LEU A 367 -0.06 17.00 0.49
C LEU A 367 -0.26 15.95 1.57
N VAL A 368 -0.70 16.40 2.75
CA VAL A 368 -0.99 15.59 3.94
C VAL A 368 -2.31 16.05 4.58
N GLY A 369 -2.94 15.20 5.39
CA GLY A 369 -4.10 15.62 6.16
C GLY A 369 -3.73 16.54 7.33
N GLN A 370 -4.49 17.61 7.56
CA GLN A 370 -4.33 18.47 8.74
C GLN A 370 -4.44 17.67 10.06
N LYS A 371 -5.32 16.65 10.07
CA LYS A 371 -5.49 15.71 11.18
C LYS A 371 -5.60 14.29 10.63
N ALA A 372 -4.67 13.42 10.99
CA ALA A 372 -4.81 12.00 10.73
C ALA A 372 -5.94 11.36 11.55
N ASP A 373 -6.37 10.19 11.10
CA ASP A 373 -7.30 9.30 11.78
C ASP A 373 -6.66 8.68 13.04
N GLN A 374 -5.35 8.44 13.02
CA GLN A 374 -4.57 7.75 14.05
C GLN A 374 -3.56 8.64 14.76
N PHE A 375 -3.63 8.66 16.10
CA PHE A 375 -2.77 9.49 16.96
C PHE A 375 -1.28 9.21 16.78
N MET A 376 -0.86 7.94 16.86
CA MET A 376 0.54 7.55 16.73
C MET A 376 1.10 7.95 15.36
N VAL A 377 0.32 7.73 14.29
CA VAL A 377 0.73 8.05 12.93
C VAL A 377 0.85 9.56 12.72
N GLN A 378 -0.09 10.36 13.25
CA GLN A 378 -0.01 11.82 13.21
C GLN A 378 1.30 12.37 13.78
N HIS A 379 1.69 11.85 14.94
CA HIS A 379 2.88 12.30 15.65
C HIS A 379 4.17 11.75 15.03
N ALA A 380 4.15 10.51 14.54
CA ALA A 380 5.26 9.93 13.80
C ALA A 380 5.56 10.71 12.51
N GLN A 381 4.55 11.05 11.69
CA GLN A 381 4.76 11.85 10.49
C GLN A 381 5.23 13.28 10.82
N SER A 382 4.64 13.88 11.85
CA SER A 382 4.99 15.22 12.33
C SER A 382 6.47 15.34 12.68
N SER A 383 7.08 14.25 13.17
CA SER A 383 8.51 14.25 13.52
C SER A 383 9.46 14.52 12.34
N TYR A 384 9.00 14.36 11.10
CA TYR A 384 9.80 14.62 9.89
C TYR A 384 9.59 16.03 9.32
N TYR A 385 8.51 16.74 9.71
CA TYR A 385 8.15 18.02 9.09
C TYR A 385 9.20 19.10 9.29
N GLN A 386 9.91 19.12 10.42
CA GLN A 386 10.98 20.11 10.64
C GLN A 386 12.05 20.01 9.55
N GLN A 387 12.59 18.80 9.36
CA GLN A 387 13.65 18.53 8.40
C GLN A 387 13.19 18.79 6.96
N LEU A 388 11.94 18.45 6.63
CA LEU A 388 11.37 18.68 5.30
C LEU A 388 11.20 20.18 5.02
N LEU A 389 10.64 20.94 5.97
CA LEU A 389 10.46 22.38 5.85
C LEU A 389 11.79 23.12 5.76
N GLU A 390 12.79 22.72 6.54
CA GLU A 390 14.14 23.28 6.47
C GLU A 390 14.84 22.98 5.14
N ALA A 391 14.58 21.81 4.54
CA ALA A 391 15.11 21.47 3.23
C ALA A 391 14.42 22.22 2.07
N GLY A 392 13.23 22.79 2.30
CA GLY A 392 12.47 23.55 1.30
C GLY A 392 11.24 22.83 0.73
N VAL A 393 10.73 21.78 1.40
CA VAL A 393 9.47 21.13 1.02
C VAL A 393 8.28 22.00 1.41
N HIS A 394 7.36 22.24 0.48
CA HIS A 394 6.07 22.88 0.74
C HIS A 394 5.08 21.85 1.27
N ILE A 395 4.71 21.94 2.55
CA ILE A 395 3.75 21.01 3.17
C ILE A 395 2.35 21.63 3.13
N TRP A 396 1.40 20.93 2.50
CA TRP A 396 0.02 21.37 2.31
C TRP A 396 -0.94 20.53 3.15
N GLU A 397 -1.58 21.16 4.13
CA GLU A 397 -2.54 20.53 5.03
C GLU A 397 -3.96 20.53 4.41
N PHE A 398 -4.47 19.34 4.06
CA PHE A 398 -5.85 19.14 3.64
C PHE A 398 -6.82 19.33 4.83
N PRO A 399 -7.91 20.09 4.69
CA PRO A 399 -8.69 20.58 5.83
C PRO A 399 -9.45 19.48 6.58
N ALA A 400 -9.37 19.51 7.91
CA ALA A 400 -10.24 18.70 8.77
C ALA A 400 -11.72 19.17 8.66
N PRO A 401 -12.72 18.27 8.81
CA PRO A 401 -12.62 16.88 9.27
C PRO A 401 -12.34 15.86 8.14
N TYR A 402 -12.09 16.30 6.91
CA TYR A 402 -11.79 15.40 5.81
C TYR A 402 -10.43 14.73 5.99
N VAL A 403 -10.35 13.45 5.64
CA VAL A 403 -9.13 12.66 5.70
C VAL A 403 -8.71 12.38 4.27
N LEU A 404 -7.73 13.14 3.77
CA LEU A 404 -7.12 12.90 2.46
C LEU A 404 -6.39 11.57 2.50
N HIS A 405 -6.88 10.59 1.74
CA HIS A 405 -6.40 9.21 1.75
C HIS A 405 -6.05 8.70 0.34
N THR A 406 -6.19 9.52 -0.70
CA THR A 406 -5.53 9.27 -1.98
C THR A 406 -4.01 9.14 -1.81
N LYS A 407 -3.38 8.23 -2.57
CA LYS A 407 -1.91 8.13 -2.66
C LYS A 407 -1.46 8.28 -4.10
N PHE A 408 -0.67 9.31 -4.36
CA PHE A 408 -0.06 9.51 -5.66
C PHE A 408 1.27 10.25 -5.57
N LEU A 409 2.03 10.15 -6.65
CA LEU A 409 3.19 10.99 -6.92
C LEU A 409 3.12 11.47 -8.37
N LEU A 410 3.45 12.74 -8.60
CA LEU A 410 3.65 13.32 -9.93
C LEU A 410 5.06 13.89 -10.00
N VAL A 411 5.77 13.57 -11.08
CA VAL A 411 7.05 14.16 -11.45
C VAL A 411 6.83 15.06 -12.64
N ASP A 412 7.36 16.28 -12.54
CA ASP A 412 7.37 17.31 -13.57
C ASP A 412 6.02 17.50 -14.28
N PRO A 413 4.87 17.53 -13.56
CA PRO A 413 3.54 17.51 -14.19
C PRO A 413 3.23 18.77 -15.01
N THR A 414 3.95 19.87 -14.77
CA THR A 414 3.83 21.13 -15.51
C THR A 414 4.87 21.27 -16.61
N SER A 415 5.78 20.30 -16.75
CA SER A 415 6.84 20.37 -17.75
C SER A 415 6.25 20.33 -19.16
N LYS A 416 6.84 21.14 -20.04
CA LYS A 416 6.50 21.17 -21.46
C LYS A 416 7.34 20.20 -22.28
N GLU A 417 8.35 19.59 -21.67
CA GLU A 417 9.19 18.60 -22.33
C GLU A 417 8.41 17.30 -22.51
N PRO A 418 8.26 16.80 -23.74
CA PRO A 418 7.56 15.53 -23.99
C PRO A 418 8.20 14.37 -23.22
N GLY A 419 7.38 13.60 -22.50
CA GLY A 419 7.82 12.44 -21.72
C GLY A 419 8.54 12.76 -20.41
N ALA A 420 8.66 14.03 -20.00
CA ALA A 420 9.20 14.39 -18.68
C ALA A 420 8.21 14.08 -17.55
N ALA A 421 6.91 14.29 -17.81
CA ALA A 421 5.88 14.04 -16.82
C ALA A 421 5.64 12.54 -16.63
N VAL A 422 5.74 12.07 -15.40
CA VAL A 422 5.37 10.71 -15.00
C VAL A 422 4.59 10.72 -13.69
N GLY A 423 3.78 9.69 -13.46
CA GLY A 423 2.87 9.63 -12.33
C GLY A 423 2.79 8.26 -11.70
N VAL A 424 2.43 8.21 -10.43
CA VAL A 424 2.11 6.99 -9.71
C VAL A 424 0.78 7.17 -9.02
N LEU A 425 -0.13 6.20 -9.17
CA LEU A 425 -1.39 6.15 -8.43
C LEU A 425 -1.58 4.74 -7.86
N GLY A 426 -2.05 4.61 -6.62
CA GLY A 426 -2.33 3.28 -6.09
C GLY A 426 -2.70 3.24 -4.61
N SER A 427 -2.39 2.12 -3.99
CA SER A 427 -2.72 1.84 -2.59
C SER A 427 -1.59 2.18 -1.61
N SER A 428 -0.35 2.29 -2.11
CA SER A 428 0.84 2.49 -1.28
C SER A 428 0.89 3.86 -0.62
N ASN A 429 0.98 3.90 0.71
CA ASN A 429 1.43 5.11 1.39
C ASN A 429 2.94 5.29 1.22
N MET A 430 3.41 6.50 1.47
CA MET A 430 4.85 6.81 1.55
C MET A 430 5.35 6.59 2.98
N ASP A 431 5.17 5.37 3.49
CA ASP A 431 5.60 4.95 4.81
C ASP A 431 6.37 3.62 4.80
N ILE A 432 7.17 3.39 5.85
CA ILE A 432 8.00 2.18 5.99
C ILE A 432 7.17 0.90 5.85
N ARG A 433 5.90 0.89 6.32
CA ARG A 433 5.05 -0.30 6.28
C ARG A 433 4.59 -0.62 4.87
N SER A 434 4.12 0.36 4.11
CA SER A 434 3.71 0.16 2.71
C SER A 434 4.87 -0.26 1.82
N PHE A 435 6.10 0.15 2.14
CA PHE A 435 7.28 -0.29 1.39
C PHE A 435 7.81 -1.68 1.75
N SER A 436 7.69 -2.12 3.02
CA SER A 436 8.37 -3.33 3.50
C SER A 436 7.45 -4.45 4.04
N LEU A 437 6.22 -4.14 4.44
CA LEU A 437 5.34 -5.07 5.16
C LEU A 437 4.00 -5.31 4.47
N ASN A 438 3.35 -4.26 3.98
CA ASN A 438 2.02 -4.38 3.41
C ASN A 438 2.10 -4.84 1.97
N TYR A 439 1.13 -5.65 1.56
CA TYR A 439 0.90 -5.87 0.14
C TYR A 439 0.23 -4.62 -0.42
N GLU A 440 0.83 -4.05 -1.46
CA GLU A 440 0.33 -2.85 -2.14
C GLU A 440 0.35 -3.08 -3.65
N SER A 441 -0.36 -2.21 -4.38
CA SER A 441 -0.36 -2.12 -5.82
C SER A 441 -0.25 -0.66 -6.24
N SER A 442 0.75 -0.33 -7.05
CA SER A 442 0.97 0.98 -7.63
C SER A 442 0.90 0.88 -9.15
N LEU A 443 0.29 1.86 -9.80
CA LEU A 443 0.29 2.02 -11.25
C LEU A 443 1.27 3.13 -11.60
N LEU A 444 2.37 2.79 -12.25
CA LEU A 444 3.24 3.78 -12.90
C LEU A 444 2.57 4.21 -14.21
N ILE A 445 2.48 5.51 -14.41
CA ILE A 445 1.93 6.16 -15.59
C ILE A 445 3.11 6.86 -16.24
N CYS A 446 3.59 6.28 -17.34
CA CYS A 446 4.78 6.73 -18.05
C CYS A 446 4.44 7.79 -19.10
N ASP A 447 3.26 7.71 -19.70
CA ASP A 447 2.75 8.66 -20.69
C ASP A 447 1.23 8.53 -20.81
N GLY A 448 0.58 9.56 -21.35
CA GLY A 448 -0.84 9.54 -21.71
C GLY A 448 -1.75 10.49 -20.94
N PRO A 449 -3.04 10.55 -21.31
CA PRO A 449 -4.02 11.49 -20.74
C PRO A 449 -4.26 11.35 -19.24
N LEU A 450 -4.00 10.18 -18.64
CA LEU A 450 -4.20 9.93 -17.21
C LEU A 450 -3.31 10.83 -16.34
N LEU A 451 -2.12 11.21 -16.82
CA LEU A 451 -1.26 12.17 -16.13
C LEU A 451 -1.95 13.53 -15.95
N ARG A 452 -2.66 14.00 -16.97
CA ARG A 452 -3.42 15.26 -16.90
C ARG A 452 -4.59 15.17 -15.93
N ASN A 453 -5.30 14.04 -15.93
CA ASN A 453 -6.37 13.79 -14.98
C ASN A 453 -5.83 13.81 -13.54
N LEU A 454 -4.72 13.11 -13.29
CA LEU A 454 -4.08 13.05 -11.99
C LEU A 454 -3.56 14.43 -11.54
N ASN A 455 -2.98 15.21 -12.45
CA ASN A 455 -2.57 16.59 -12.15
C ASN A 455 -3.77 17.48 -11.81
N HIS A 456 -4.89 17.36 -12.54
CA HIS A 456 -6.11 18.10 -12.23
C HIS A 456 -6.67 17.76 -10.83
N LEU A 457 -6.60 16.49 -10.42
CA LEU A 457 -6.97 16.09 -9.06
C LEU A 457 -6.03 16.70 -8.02
N ALA A 458 -4.73 16.72 -8.29
CA ALA A 458 -3.74 17.36 -7.43
C ALA A 458 -4.02 18.86 -7.27
N ASP A 459 -4.29 19.59 -8.36
CA ASP A 459 -4.66 21.00 -8.35
C ASP A 459 -5.95 21.25 -7.54
N THR A 460 -6.94 20.36 -7.71
CA THR A 460 -8.19 20.40 -6.95
C THR A 460 -7.93 20.28 -5.45
N TYR A 461 -7.06 19.35 -5.04
CA TYR A 461 -6.69 19.20 -3.64
C TYR A 461 -5.90 20.41 -3.12
N LEU A 462 -4.91 20.88 -3.88
CA LEU A 462 -4.12 22.06 -3.52
C LEU A 462 -4.99 23.30 -3.30
N SER A 463 -6.04 23.49 -4.13
CA SER A 463 -6.93 24.66 -4.06
C SER A 463 -7.67 24.83 -2.73
N VAL A 464 -7.83 23.76 -1.95
CA VAL A 464 -8.51 23.77 -0.65
C VAL A 464 -7.56 23.55 0.54
N THR A 465 -6.28 23.32 0.27
CA THR A 465 -5.27 23.09 1.31
C THR A 465 -4.73 24.39 1.89
N ARG A 466 -4.07 24.28 3.05
CA ARG A 466 -3.33 25.38 3.66
C ARG A 466 -1.86 25.00 3.82
N GLU A 467 -0.97 25.92 3.43
CA GLU A 467 0.47 25.73 3.65
C GLU A 467 0.82 25.73 5.16
N LEU A 468 1.63 24.76 5.55
CA LEU A 468 2.28 24.70 6.86
C LEU A 468 3.69 25.28 6.73
N THR A 469 3.88 26.51 7.18
CA THR A 469 5.19 27.17 7.12
C THR A 469 6.11 26.75 8.27
N LEU A 470 7.42 26.93 8.09
CA LEU A 470 8.44 26.68 9.11
C LEU A 470 8.22 27.55 10.36
N GLU A 471 7.81 28.81 10.20
CA GLU A 471 7.52 29.72 11.31
C GLU A 471 6.36 29.17 12.14
N ARG A 472 5.25 28.82 11.48
CA ARG A 472 4.08 28.23 12.15
C ARG A 472 4.46 26.92 12.83
N TRP A 473 5.25 26.07 12.17
CA TRP A 473 5.71 24.81 12.73
C TRP A 473 6.53 25.02 14.01
N ASN A 474 7.43 26.01 14.03
CA ASN A 474 8.29 26.33 15.17
C ASN A 474 7.54 26.90 16.38
N THR A 475 6.30 27.37 16.25
CA THR A 475 5.49 27.82 17.40
C THR A 475 4.95 26.67 18.26
N ARG A 476 5.07 25.40 17.82
CA ARG A 476 4.51 24.25 18.54
C ARG A 476 5.14 24.08 19.94
N PRO A 477 4.34 23.74 20.97
CA PRO A 477 4.81 23.64 22.35
C PRO A 477 5.75 22.44 22.55
N TRP A 478 6.64 22.54 23.54
CA TRP A 478 7.69 21.54 23.77
C TRP A 478 7.14 20.12 24.00
N TYR A 479 5.99 19.98 24.67
CA TYR A 479 5.39 18.67 24.94
C TYR A 479 4.93 17.98 23.65
N ARG A 480 4.45 18.76 22.65
CA ARG A 480 4.10 18.21 21.34
C ARG A 480 5.34 17.69 20.63
N ARG A 481 6.44 18.46 20.67
CA ARG A 481 7.74 18.04 20.09
C ARG A 481 8.24 16.73 20.72
N TYR A 482 8.12 16.61 22.04
CA TYR A 482 8.49 15.39 22.74
C TYR A 482 7.66 14.19 22.29
N ILE A 483 6.33 14.34 22.20
CA ILE A 483 5.44 13.29 21.71
C ILE A 483 5.78 12.90 20.26
N ASP A 484 5.99 13.88 19.37
CA ASP A 484 6.38 13.62 17.97
C ASP A 484 7.66 12.76 17.91
N ASN A 485 8.69 13.12 18.68
CA ASN A 485 9.96 12.40 18.73
C ASN A 485 9.81 10.97 19.30
N VAL A 486 9.00 10.79 20.35
CA VAL A 486 8.73 9.46 20.92
C VAL A 486 7.98 8.59 19.89
N MET A 487 6.99 9.16 19.20
CA MET A 487 6.20 8.42 18.22
C MET A 487 7.03 8.06 16.98
N LYS A 488 8.06 8.84 16.63
CA LYS A 488 9.05 8.46 15.60
C LYS A 488 9.69 7.10 15.88
N LEU A 489 10.00 6.77 17.14
CA LEU A 489 10.63 5.48 17.48
C LEU A 489 9.71 4.28 17.21
N THR A 490 8.40 4.50 17.15
CA THR A 490 7.43 3.43 16.88
C THR A 490 7.45 2.97 15.42
N SER A 491 8.01 3.76 14.50
CA SER A 491 8.21 3.35 13.10
C SER A 491 9.38 2.36 12.95
N ALA A 492 10.40 2.45 13.80
CA ALA A 492 11.55 1.54 13.79
C ALA A 492 11.21 0.10 14.25
N LEU A 493 10.13 -0.05 15.02
CA LEU A 493 9.64 -1.37 15.47
C LEU A 493 8.82 -2.12 14.41
N GLN A 494 8.50 -1.46 13.30
CA GLN A 494 7.62 -2.01 12.25
C GLN A 494 8.40 -2.94 11.31
#